data_AF-I1G2N4-F1
#
_entry.id   AF-I1G2N4-F1
#
_cell.length_a   1.000
_cell.length_b   1.000
_cell.length_c   1.000
_cell.angle_alpha   90.00
_cell.angle_beta   90.00
_cell.angle_gamma   90.00
#
_symmetry.space_group_name_H-M   'P 1'
#
loop_
_entity.id
_entity.type
_entity.pdbx_description
1 polymer ?
#
loop_
_entity_poly.entity_id
_entity_poly.type
_entity_poly.pdbx_seq_one_letter_code
_entity_poly.pdbx_strand_id
1 'polypeptide(L)'
;MNFSGWLEKRGGQDATKGWKKRWCTLSDNTFKYFKNDSDSSPAGIIYCEDIDEVAIHVQEVQKDISKHGFTFKIVTKGRTYLFNAVSNAKRDEWIKAIQDLISAHKEEPQTPTLLYTTVEIFCGQKPAIRVNGDISTELMMQLNSSTTKTIQDDRGWFAELSTTHTTILNLFNQHGWSLMTAFACSSVPSNSTTAAHSDMMILTKPNYK
;
A
#
# COMPACT_ATOMS: atom_id res chain seq x y z
N MET A 1 -12.53 12.06 -9.33
CA MET A 1 -13.50 13.18 -9.27
C MET A 1 -12.82 14.37 -8.63
N ASN A 2 -12.97 15.57 -9.20
CA ASN A 2 -12.45 16.80 -8.61
C ASN A 2 -13.64 17.65 -8.14
N PHE A 3 -13.83 17.76 -6.83
CA PHE A 3 -14.88 18.60 -6.23
C PHE A 3 -14.24 19.78 -5.50
N SER A 4 -14.77 20.99 -5.66
CA SER A 4 -14.18 22.18 -5.05
C SER A 4 -15.21 23.25 -4.74
N GLY A 5 -14.92 24.08 -3.74
CA GLY A 5 -15.82 25.15 -3.34
C GLY A 5 -15.44 25.81 -2.01
N TRP A 6 -16.09 26.94 -1.73
CA TRP A 6 -15.91 27.66 -0.48
C TRP A 6 -16.71 27.03 0.66
N LEU A 7 -16.04 26.82 1.80
CA LEU A 7 -16.63 26.40 3.06
C LEU A 7 -16.15 27.30 4.20
N GLU A 8 -16.92 27.37 5.28
CA GLU A 8 -16.42 27.93 6.53
C GLU A 8 -15.89 26.81 7.41
N LYS A 9 -14.64 26.92 7.85
CA LYS A 9 -13.98 25.90 8.67
C LYS A 9 -13.81 26.41 10.09
N ARG A 10 -14.20 25.60 11.09
CA ARG A 10 -13.90 25.89 12.50
C ARG A 10 -12.40 25.71 12.78
N GLY A 11 -11.81 26.70 13.43
CA GLY A 11 -10.39 26.75 13.82
C GLY A 11 -10.15 26.16 15.21
N GLY A 12 -8.96 25.56 15.40
CA GLY A 12 -8.59 24.88 16.64
C GLY A 12 -9.13 23.45 16.73
N GLN A 13 -8.72 22.73 17.76
CA GLN A 13 -9.33 21.45 18.19
C GLN A 13 -10.42 21.73 19.23
N ASP A 14 -10.17 22.70 20.12
CA ASP A 14 -11.07 23.12 21.21
C ASP A 14 -11.96 24.32 20.87
N ALA A 15 -12.26 24.55 19.58
CA ALA A 15 -13.13 25.64 19.11
C ALA A 15 -12.69 27.09 19.37
N THR A 16 -11.51 27.32 19.94
CA THR A 16 -11.06 28.65 20.40
C THR A 16 -10.74 29.65 19.29
N LYS A 17 -10.64 29.22 18.01
CA LYS A 17 -10.18 30.08 16.90
C LYS A 17 -11.28 30.50 15.91
N GLY A 18 -12.55 30.28 16.24
CA GLY A 18 -13.72 30.72 15.44
C GLY A 18 -13.84 30.04 14.07
N TRP A 19 -14.73 30.55 13.21
CA TRP A 19 -14.94 30.05 11.84
C TRP A 19 -14.21 30.92 10.82
N LYS A 20 -13.61 30.31 9.79
CA LYS A 20 -12.88 31.00 8.73
C LYS A 20 -13.26 30.46 7.36
N LYS A 21 -13.52 31.35 6.40
CA LYS A 21 -13.72 30.99 5.00
C LYS A 21 -12.43 30.34 4.43
N ARG A 22 -12.59 29.20 3.77
CA ARG A 22 -11.53 28.39 3.17
C ARG A 22 -12.00 27.85 1.83
N TRP A 23 -11.11 27.89 0.84
CA TRP A 23 -11.33 27.16 -0.40
C TRP A 23 -10.99 25.71 -0.15
N CYS A 24 -11.93 24.80 -0.40
CA CYS A 24 -11.75 23.39 -0.17
C CYS A 24 -11.75 22.65 -1.50
N THR A 25 -10.93 21.60 -1.59
CA THR A 25 -10.86 20.72 -2.75
C THR A 25 -10.84 19.26 -2.29
N LEU A 26 -11.51 18.40 -3.03
CA LEU A 26 -11.46 16.95 -2.92
C LEU A 26 -10.92 16.42 -4.25
N SER A 27 -9.68 15.96 -4.24
CA SER A 27 -9.00 15.33 -5.39
C SER A 27 -7.91 14.39 -4.89
N ASP A 28 -7.50 13.44 -5.72
CA ASP A 28 -6.31 12.59 -5.47
C ASP A 28 -6.30 11.95 -4.07
N ASN A 29 -7.45 11.41 -3.65
CA ASN A 29 -7.68 10.84 -2.32
C ASN A 29 -7.38 11.76 -1.12
N THR A 30 -7.48 13.07 -1.33
CA THR A 30 -7.23 14.07 -0.30
C THR A 30 -8.31 15.14 -0.27
N PHE A 31 -8.74 15.49 0.94
CA PHE A 31 -9.50 16.70 1.20
C PHE A 31 -8.52 17.79 1.65
N LYS A 32 -8.33 18.81 0.82
CA LYS A 32 -7.43 19.94 1.08
C LYS A 32 -8.24 21.20 1.34
N TYR A 33 -7.69 22.09 2.16
CA TYR A 33 -8.25 23.43 2.35
C TYR A 33 -7.16 24.50 2.33
N PHE A 34 -7.46 25.61 1.68
CA PHE A 34 -6.56 26.72 1.38
C PHE A 34 -7.10 28.02 2.00
N LYS A 35 -6.24 29.02 2.20
CA LYS A 35 -6.73 30.32 2.69
C LYS A 35 -7.57 30.98 1.59
N ASN A 36 -7.08 30.90 0.35
CA ASN A 36 -7.76 31.36 -0.86
C ASN A 36 -7.71 30.31 -1.98
N ASP A 37 -8.53 30.49 -3.01
CA ASP A 37 -8.61 29.62 -4.20
C ASP A 37 -7.41 29.71 -5.15
N SER A 38 -6.67 30.82 -5.09
CA SER A 38 -5.44 31.06 -5.85
C SER A 38 -4.17 30.57 -5.13
N ASP A 39 -4.27 30.10 -3.89
CA ASP A 39 -3.10 29.63 -3.14
C ASP A 39 -2.61 28.28 -3.69
N SER A 40 -1.31 28.18 -3.98
CA SER A 40 -0.69 26.93 -4.45
C SER A 40 -0.46 25.90 -3.33
N SER A 41 -0.39 26.35 -2.07
CA SER A 41 -0.08 25.51 -0.92
C SER A 41 -1.26 25.41 0.04
N PRO A 42 -1.69 24.20 0.42
CA PRO A 42 -2.83 24.02 1.33
C PRO A 42 -2.48 24.50 2.74
N ALA A 43 -3.47 25.09 3.41
CA ALA A 43 -3.41 25.38 4.84
C ALA A 43 -3.59 24.11 5.69
N GLY A 44 -4.12 23.04 5.10
CA GLY A 44 -4.10 21.70 5.66
C GLY A 44 -4.63 20.66 4.68
N ILE A 45 -4.25 19.42 4.94
CA ILE A 45 -4.58 18.24 4.14
C ILE A 45 -5.18 17.21 5.10
N ILE A 46 -6.25 16.55 4.66
CA ILE A 46 -6.84 15.38 5.30
C ILE A 46 -6.79 14.26 4.26
N TYR A 47 -6.04 13.20 4.53
CA TYR A 47 -6.00 12.03 3.66
C TYR A 47 -7.29 11.25 3.87
N CYS A 48 -7.93 10.82 2.78
CA CYS A 48 -9.21 10.12 2.88
C CYS A 48 -9.07 8.75 3.57
N GLU A 49 -7.90 8.12 3.49
CA GLU A 49 -7.55 6.90 4.24
C GLU A 49 -7.55 7.09 5.77
N ASP A 50 -7.35 8.33 6.25
CA ASP A 50 -7.35 8.67 7.67
C ASP A 50 -8.75 9.06 8.19
N ILE A 51 -9.77 9.08 7.31
CA ILE A 51 -11.14 9.48 7.68
C ILE A 51 -11.87 8.28 8.27
N ASP A 52 -12.15 8.36 9.57
CA ASP A 52 -12.95 7.37 10.28
C ASP A 52 -14.47 7.59 10.07
N GLU A 53 -14.90 8.86 9.95
CA GLU A 53 -16.31 9.22 9.80
C GLU A 53 -16.48 10.54 9.04
N VAL A 54 -17.49 10.61 8.17
CA VAL A 54 -18.02 11.87 7.63
C VAL A 54 -19.54 11.89 7.79
N ALA A 55 -20.06 12.91 8.49
CA ALA A 55 -21.47 12.97 8.84
C ALA A 55 -21.97 14.40 9.08
N ILE A 56 -23.28 14.58 9.08
CA ILE A 56 -23.93 15.82 9.53
C ILE A 56 -23.56 16.07 11.00
N HIS A 57 -23.24 17.32 11.33
CA HIS A 57 -23.02 17.73 12.72
C HIS A 57 -24.24 18.49 13.22
N VAL A 58 -24.95 17.91 14.19
CA VAL A 58 -26.09 18.53 14.88
C VAL A 58 -25.56 19.28 16.11
N GLN A 59 -25.82 20.59 16.19
CA GLN A 59 -25.54 21.36 17.41
C GLN A 59 -26.69 21.20 18.40
N GLU A 60 -26.37 20.80 19.64
CA GLU A 60 -27.38 20.57 20.69
C GLU A 60 -27.90 21.87 21.34
N VAL A 61 -27.24 23.03 21.13
CA VAL A 61 -27.57 24.28 21.81
C VAL A 61 -27.96 25.38 20.83
N GLN A 62 -29.20 25.85 20.96
CA GLN A 62 -29.93 26.71 20.01
C GLN A 62 -29.39 28.14 19.80
N LYS A 63 -28.33 28.57 20.49
CA LYS A 63 -27.95 30.00 20.53
C LYS A 63 -27.18 30.50 19.29
N ASP A 64 -26.58 29.60 18.49
CA ASP A 64 -25.77 29.96 17.30
C ASP A 64 -26.35 29.47 15.96
N ILE A 65 -27.59 28.94 15.96
CA ILE A 65 -28.22 28.29 14.79
C ILE A 65 -28.26 29.18 13.53
N SER A 66 -28.23 30.51 13.67
CA SER A 66 -28.45 31.41 12.53
C SER A 66 -27.30 31.46 11.50
N LYS A 67 -26.05 31.11 11.86
CA LYS A 67 -24.90 31.24 10.93
C LYS A 67 -24.29 29.93 10.42
N HIS A 68 -24.35 28.85 11.21
CA HIS A 68 -23.68 27.59 10.86
C HIS A 68 -24.60 26.36 10.92
N GLY A 69 -25.85 26.51 10.48
CA GLY A 69 -26.86 25.45 10.47
C GLY A 69 -26.61 24.32 9.46
N PHE A 70 -25.64 24.47 8.53
CA PHE A 70 -25.34 23.50 7.48
C PHE A 70 -23.97 22.84 7.69
N THR A 71 -23.70 22.47 8.95
CA THR A 71 -22.40 21.92 9.36
C THR A 71 -22.32 20.41 9.15
N PHE A 72 -21.18 19.94 8.67
CA PHE A 72 -20.75 18.55 8.68
C PHE A 72 -19.41 18.40 9.40
N LYS A 73 -19.12 17.18 9.85
CA LYS A 73 -17.86 16.80 10.49
C LYS A 73 -17.10 15.81 9.61
N ILE A 74 -15.77 15.92 9.65
CA ILE A 74 -14.83 14.88 9.20
C ILE A 74 -14.03 14.46 10.44
N VAL A 75 -14.16 13.20 10.83
CA VAL A 75 -13.46 12.62 11.98
C VAL A 75 -12.27 11.82 11.49
N THR A 76 -11.12 12.06 12.11
CA THR A 76 -9.88 11.29 11.93
C THR A 76 -9.41 10.85 13.32
N LYS A 77 -8.47 9.90 13.37
CA LYS A 77 -7.94 9.33 14.63
C LYS A 77 -7.55 10.36 15.68
N GLY A 78 -6.98 11.49 15.26
CA GLY A 78 -6.47 12.53 16.17
C GLY A 78 -7.30 13.82 16.21
N ARG A 79 -8.31 13.97 15.34
CA ARG A 79 -8.99 15.27 15.17
C ARG A 79 -10.36 15.17 14.50
N THR A 80 -11.30 15.96 15.01
CA THR A 80 -12.57 16.26 14.34
C THR A 80 -12.50 17.63 13.68
N TYR A 81 -12.76 17.67 12.37
CA TYR A 81 -12.85 18.89 11.58
C TYR A 81 -14.31 19.25 11.37
N LEU A 82 -14.67 20.52 11.58
CA LEU A 82 -16.02 21.03 11.31
C LEU A 82 -15.98 22.01 10.14
N PHE A 83 -16.90 21.80 9.20
CA PHE A 83 -17.09 22.61 8.02
C PHE A 83 -18.57 22.95 7.87
N ASN A 84 -18.86 24.22 7.57
CA ASN A 84 -20.20 24.73 7.32
C ASN A 84 -20.33 25.10 5.84
N ALA A 85 -21.37 24.57 5.20
CA ALA A 85 -21.72 24.91 3.83
C ALA A 85 -22.71 26.07 3.77
N VAL A 86 -22.99 26.56 2.56
CA VAL A 86 -23.96 27.64 2.33
C VAL A 86 -25.42 27.17 2.35
N SER A 87 -25.66 25.85 2.23
CA SER A 87 -26.98 25.24 2.25
C SER A 87 -26.89 23.76 2.64
N ASN A 88 -28.03 23.15 2.99
CA ASN A 88 -28.16 21.71 3.19
C ASN A 88 -27.75 20.93 1.95
N ALA A 89 -28.19 21.35 0.76
CA ALA A 89 -27.85 20.68 -0.50
C ALA A 89 -26.33 20.65 -0.72
N LYS A 90 -25.64 21.78 -0.48
CA LYS A 90 -24.18 21.83 -0.64
C LYS A 90 -23.45 21.00 0.41
N ARG A 91 -23.93 20.99 1.66
CA ARG A 91 -23.41 20.10 2.71
C ARG A 91 -23.52 18.64 2.28
N ASP A 92 -24.68 18.24 1.79
CA ASP A 92 -24.97 16.85 1.43
C ASP A 92 -24.17 16.43 0.19
N GLU A 93 -23.96 17.34 -0.78
CA GLU A 93 -23.01 17.13 -1.89
C GLU A 93 -21.58 16.87 -1.39
N TRP A 94 -21.07 17.67 -0.44
CA TRP A 94 -19.74 17.44 0.15
C TRP A 94 -19.65 16.11 0.88
N ILE A 95 -20.64 15.77 1.71
CA ILE A 95 -20.67 14.48 2.43
C ILE A 95 -20.66 13.34 1.42
N LYS A 96 -21.54 13.38 0.42
CA LYS A 96 -21.64 12.35 -0.60
C LYS A 96 -20.34 12.20 -1.39
N ALA A 97 -19.74 13.31 -1.84
CA ALA A 97 -18.49 13.27 -2.59
C ALA A 97 -17.33 12.64 -1.78
N ILE A 98 -17.25 12.95 -0.48
CA ILE A 98 -16.25 12.35 0.41
C ILE A 98 -16.54 10.85 0.63
N GLN A 99 -17.80 10.48 0.86
CA GLN A 99 -18.20 9.08 1.04
C GLN A 99 -17.96 8.24 -0.21
N ASP A 100 -18.34 8.74 -1.38
CA ASP A 100 -18.12 8.07 -2.67
C ASP A 100 -16.62 7.83 -2.90
N LEU A 101 -15.75 8.78 -2.51
CA LEU A 101 -14.29 8.62 -2.62
C LEU A 101 -13.72 7.61 -1.62
N ILE A 102 -14.17 7.63 -0.37
CA ILE A 102 -13.78 6.63 0.66
C ILE A 102 -14.21 5.23 0.24
N SER A 103 -15.45 5.09 -0.26
CA SER A 103 -15.96 3.82 -0.76
C SER A 103 -15.17 3.34 -1.97
N ALA A 104 -14.86 4.22 -2.93
CA ALA A 104 -14.02 3.88 -4.08
C ALA A 104 -12.59 3.48 -3.67
N HIS A 105 -12.06 3.99 -2.55
CA HIS A 105 -10.77 3.52 -1.98
C HIS A 105 -10.88 2.19 -1.25
N LYS A 106 -12.02 1.88 -0.64
CA LYS A 106 -12.29 0.56 -0.05
C LYS A 106 -12.59 -0.50 -1.12
N GLU A 107 -13.14 -0.07 -2.25
CA GLU A 107 -13.46 -0.87 -3.42
C GLU A 107 -12.38 -0.83 -4.52
N GLU A 108 -11.28 -0.11 -4.33
CA GLU A 108 -10.15 -0.26 -5.24
C GLU A 108 -9.78 -1.74 -5.19
N PRO A 109 -9.80 -2.46 -6.33
CA PRO A 109 -9.38 -3.83 -6.33
C PRO A 109 -7.98 -3.80 -5.78
N GLN A 110 -7.80 -4.35 -4.59
CA GLN A 110 -6.52 -4.94 -4.29
C GLN A 110 -6.37 -5.98 -5.39
N THR A 111 -5.69 -5.63 -6.48
CA THR A 111 -5.03 -6.63 -7.32
C THR A 111 -4.44 -7.56 -6.29
N PRO A 112 -4.85 -8.84 -6.24
CA PRO A 112 -4.30 -9.76 -5.25
C PRO A 112 -2.81 -9.53 -5.35
N THR A 113 -2.20 -9.03 -4.27
CA THR A 113 -0.74 -9.05 -4.23
C THR A 113 -0.49 -10.53 -4.35
N LEU A 114 -0.10 -10.99 -5.54
CA LEU A 114 0.39 -12.34 -5.70
C LEU A 114 1.60 -12.33 -4.78
N LEU A 115 1.38 -12.80 -3.56
CA LEU A 115 2.45 -13.07 -2.63
C LEU A 115 3.16 -14.20 -3.33
N TYR A 116 4.20 -13.90 -4.09
CA TYR A 116 5.05 -14.93 -4.62
C TYR A 116 5.94 -15.36 -3.47
N THR A 117 5.97 -16.64 -3.16
CA THR A 117 7.14 -17.17 -2.46
C THR A 117 8.30 -17.08 -3.43
N THR A 118 9.46 -16.60 -2.96
CA THR A 118 10.67 -16.50 -3.78
C THR A 118 11.75 -17.47 -3.29
N VAL A 119 12.49 -18.04 -4.22
CA VAL A 119 13.69 -18.82 -3.95
C VAL A 119 14.84 -18.22 -4.75
N GLU A 120 15.91 -17.84 -4.05
CA GLU A 120 17.18 -17.47 -4.66
C GLU A 120 18.04 -18.73 -4.75
N ILE A 121 18.51 -19.08 -5.95
CA ILE A 121 19.49 -20.15 -6.19
C ILE A 121 20.82 -19.48 -6.50
N PHE A 122 21.82 -19.69 -5.65
CA PHE A 122 23.20 -19.27 -5.87
C PHE A 122 23.92 -20.36 -6.66
N CYS A 123 24.45 -20.03 -7.84
CA CYS A 123 24.91 -21.01 -8.82
C CYS A 123 26.42 -21.28 -8.80
N GLY A 124 27.14 -20.79 -7.78
CA GLY A 124 28.60 -20.94 -7.64
C GLY A 124 29.08 -22.38 -7.43
N GLN A 125 30.39 -22.57 -7.21
CA GLN A 125 31.00 -23.89 -7.01
C GLN A 125 30.38 -24.71 -5.86
N LYS A 126 29.78 -24.01 -4.89
CA LYS A 126 28.92 -24.59 -3.85
C LYS A 126 27.52 -23.99 -4.01
N PRO A 127 26.62 -24.65 -4.75
CA PRO A 127 25.28 -24.14 -4.93
C PRO A 127 24.56 -24.02 -3.60
N ALA A 128 23.79 -22.96 -3.45
CA ALA A 128 23.01 -22.72 -2.25
C ALA A 128 21.64 -22.18 -2.61
N ILE A 129 20.71 -22.28 -1.67
CA ILE A 129 19.39 -21.69 -1.81
C ILE A 129 19.06 -20.81 -0.62
N ARG A 130 18.29 -19.76 -0.88
CA ARG A 130 17.60 -18.98 0.15
C ARG A 130 16.12 -18.96 -0.17
N VAL A 131 15.31 -19.30 0.83
CA VAL A 131 13.85 -19.42 0.69
C VAL A 131 13.18 -18.29 1.47
N ASN A 132 12.43 -17.46 0.76
CA ASN A 132 11.66 -16.34 1.33
C ASN A 132 10.16 -16.67 1.24
N GLY A 133 9.68 -17.39 2.26
CA GLY A 133 8.29 -17.83 2.46
C GLY A 133 8.15 -19.36 2.48
N ASP A 134 6.96 -19.88 2.24
CA ASP A 134 6.64 -21.30 2.45
C ASP A 134 7.01 -22.19 1.25
N ILE A 135 7.68 -23.30 1.52
CA ILE A 135 7.89 -24.41 0.58
C ILE A 135 7.10 -25.64 1.04
N SER A 136 6.65 -26.49 0.11
CA SER A 136 5.93 -27.71 0.46
C SER A 136 6.82 -28.68 1.24
N THR A 137 6.22 -29.43 2.16
CA THR A 137 6.92 -30.44 2.96
C THR A 137 7.64 -31.47 2.08
N GLU A 138 7.03 -31.87 0.96
CA GLU A 138 7.63 -32.79 -0.02
C GLU A 138 8.90 -32.22 -0.64
N LEU A 139 8.85 -30.95 -1.06
CA LEU A 139 10.01 -30.26 -1.64
C LEU A 139 11.12 -30.09 -0.59
N MET A 140 10.76 -29.75 0.65
CA MET A 140 11.71 -29.65 1.76
C MET A 140 12.39 -31.00 2.06
N MET A 141 11.64 -32.11 2.09
CA MET A 141 12.20 -33.45 2.26
C MET A 141 13.19 -33.82 1.14
N GLN A 142 12.87 -33.48 -0.11
CA GLN A 142 13.76 -33.72 -1.25
C GLN A 142 15.03 -32.86 -1.18
N LEU A 143 14.93 -31.60 -0.79
CA LEU A 143 16.09 -30.71 -0.59
C LEU A 143 17.01 -31.18 0.56
N ASN A 144 16.43 -31.66 1.66
CA ASN A 144 17.19 -32.14 2.81
C ASN A 144 18.12 -33.31 2.46
N SER A 145 17.77 -34.14 1.47
CA SER A 145 18.64 -35.23 1.00
C SER A 145 19.98 -34.77 0.42
N SER A 146 20.04 -33.52 -0.06
CA SER A 146 21.22 -32.91 -0.69
C SER A 146 21.81 -31.78 0.16
N THR A 147 21.32 -31.57 1.38
CA THR A 147 21.74 -30.44 2.22
C THR A 147 23.02 -30.76 2.99
N THR A 148 24.01 -29.87 2.87
CA THR A 148 25.31 -30.00 3.54
C THR A 148 25.43 -29.07 4.74
N LYS A 149 24.70 -27.95 4.73
CA LYS A 149 24.68 -26.96 5.81
C LYS A 149 23.38 -26.17 5.75
N THR A 150 22.81 -25.85 6.90
CA THR A 150 21.66 -24.96 7.04
C THR A 150 22.00 -23.78 7.94
N ILE A 151 21.47 -22.61 7.60
CA ILE A 151 21.56 -21.38 8.39
C ILE A 151 20.17 -20.74 8.37
N GLN A 152 19.70 -20.29 9.52
CA GLN A 152 18.52 -19.44 9.63
C GLN A 152 18.96 -18.09 10.15
N ASP A 153 18.70 -17.03 9.39
CA ASP A 153 19.02 -15.65 9.73
C ASP A 153 17.82 -14.73 9.50
N ASP A 154 17.97 -13.43 9.76
CA ASP A 154 16.91 -12.42 9.61
C ASP A 154 16.38 -12.29 8.17
N ARG A 155 17.08 -12.87 7.18
CA ARG A 155 16.72 -12.88 5.77
C ARG A 155 16.18 -14.24 5.31
N GLY A 156 15.80 -15.13 6.23
CA GLY A 156 15.15 -16.40 5.92
C GLY A 156 16.05 -17.63 6.02
N TRP A 157 15.55 -18.76 5.49
CA TRP A 157 16.24 -20.04 5.54
C TRP A 157 17.23 -20.17 4.39
N PHE A 158 18.47 -20.53 4.71
CA PHE A 158 19.57 -20.70 3.77
C PHE A 158 20.14 -22.13 3.87
N ALA A 159 20.42 -22.75 2.74
CA ALA A 159 21.02 -24.09 2.68
C ALA A 159 22.09 -24.21 1.59
N GLU A 160 23.26 -24.75 1.94
CA GLU A 160 24.28 -25.19 0.98
C GLU A 160 23.96 -26.62 0.52
N LEU A 161 24.03 -26.88 -0.79
CA LEU A 161 23.59 -28.13 -1.40
C LEU A 161 24.75 -28.85 -2.09
N SER A 162 24.81 -30.18 -1.97
CA SER A 162 25.80 -31.05 -2.63
C SER A 162 25.40 -31.44 -4.06
N THR A 163 24.57 -30.63 -4.71
CA THR A 163 24.03 -30.89 -6.06
C THR A 163 24.23 -29.68 -6.97
N THR A 164 23.89 -29.80 -8.25
CA THR A 164 24.08 -28.73 -9.24
C THR A 164 22.91 -27.75 -9.27
N HIS A 165 23.14 -26.48 -9.67
CA HIS A 165 22.07 -25.50 -9.85
C HIS A 165 21.00 -25.97 -10.86
N THR A 166 21.38 -26.74 -11.88
CA THR A 166 20.44 -27.35 -12.84
C THR A 166 19.53 -28.36 -12.15
N THR A 167 20.09 -29.20 -11.27
CA THR A 167 19.29 -30.16 -10.49
C THR A 167 18.32 -29.43 -9.55
N ILE A 168 18.76 -28.34 -8.93
CA ILE A 168 17.91 -27.50 -8.07
C ILE A 168 16.79 -26.88 -8.90
N LEU A 169 17.09 -26.23 -10.02
CA LEU A 169 16.10 -25.62 -10.91
C LEU A 169 15.05 -26.63 -11.38
N ASN A 170 15.49 -27.82 -11.81
CA ASN A 170 14.58 -28.88 -12.24
C ASN A 170 13.66 -29.36 -11.12
N LEU A 171 14.18 -29.51 -9.90
CA LEU A 171 13.40 -29.87 -8.73
C LEU A 171 12.31 -28.83 -8.45
N PHE A 172 12.66 -27.54 -8.40
CA PHE A 172 11.68 -26.48 -8.18
C PHE A 172 10.64 -26.40 -9.30
N ASN A 173 11.05 -26.56 -10.57
CA ASN A 173 10.13 -26.59 -11.72
C ASN A 173 9.11 -27.75 -11.63
N GLN A 174 9.53 -28.93 -11.17
CA GLN A 174 8.62 -30.07 -10.93
C GLN A 174 7.55 -29.76 -9.87
N HIS A 175 7.85 -28.86 -8.94
CA HIS A 175 6.93 -28.40 -7.90
C HIS A 175 6.18 -27.12 -8.28
N GLY A 176 6.16 -26.74 -9.56
CA GLY A 176 5.37 -25.63 -10.10
C GLY A 176 5.95 -24.24 -9.80
N TRP A 177 7.24 -24.16 -9.50
CA TRP A 177 7.95 -22.89 -9.46
C TRP A 177 8.35 -22.46 -10.87
N SER A 178 8.41 -21.16 -11.10
CA SER A 178 8.80 -20.58 -12.39
C SER A 178 10.00 -19.67 -12.22
N LEU A 179 10.96 -19.74 -13.14
CA LEU A 179 12.08 -18.80 -13.19
C LEU A 179 11.56 -17.39 -13.51
N MET A 180 11.77 -16.45 -12.57
CA MET A 180 11.40 -15.05 -12.75
C MET A 180 12.54 -14.26 -13.39
N THR A 181 13.76 -14.42 -12.89
CA THR A 181 14.94 -13.73 -13.43
C THR A 181 16.22 -14.52 -13.13
N ALA A 182 17.26 -14.29 -13.93
CA ALA A 182 18.59 -14.83 -13.75
C ALA A 182 19.63 -13.71 -13.95
N PHE A 183 20.58 -13.61 -13.03
CA PHE A 183 21.65 -12.62 -13.05
C PHE A 183 22.97 -13.28 -13.45
N ALA A 184 23.67 -12.72 -14.44
CA ALA A 184 25.02 -13.13 -14.81
C ALA A 184 26.05 -12.14 -14.24
N CYS A 185 27.22 -12.64 -13.81
CA CYS A 185 28.33 -11.79 -13.33
C CYS A 185 28.81 -10.85 -14.42
N SER A 186 28.93 -9.56 -14.14
CA SER A 186 29.53 -8.55 -15.04
C SER A 186 31.06 -8.67 -15.20
N SER A 187 31.69 -9.77 -14.76
CA SER A 187 33.14 -9.93 -14.76
C SER A 187 33.69 -10.95 -15.77
N VAL A 188 32.87 -11.56 -16.63
CA VAL A 188 33.34 -12.50 -17.67
C VAL A 188 32.79 -12.10 -19.05
N PRO A 189 33.63 -11.92 -20.09
CA PRO A 189 33.17 -11.56 -21.43
C PRO A 189 32.27 -12.65 -22.02
N SER A 190 31.06 -12.23 -22.40
CA SER A 190 29.97 -13.05 -22.92
C SER A 190 30.26 -13.62 -24.31
N ASN A 191 30.15 -14.93 -24.47
CA ASN A 191 29.83 -15.59 -25.74
C ASN A 191 29.16 -16.95 -25.49
N SER A 192 28.04 -16.99 -24.75
CA SER A 192 27.15 -18.15 -24.71
C SER A 192 25.77 -17.79 -24.13
N THR A 193 24.73 -17.98 -24.93
CA THR A 193 23.32 -17.68 -24.58
C THR A 193 22.67 -18.87 -23.86
N THR A 194 23.22 -19.29 -22.73
CA THR A 194 22.63 -20.36 -21.91
C THR A 194 22.66 -19.98 -20.42
N ALA A 195 21.58 -20.30 -19.70
CA ALA A 195 21.40 -20.06 -18.26
C ALA A 195 22.51 -20.68 -17.35
N ALA A 196 23.45 -21.42 -17.94
CA ALA A 196 24.59 -22.08 -17.31
C ALA A 196 25.66 -21.12 -16.74
N HIS A 197 25.54 -19.80 -16.96
CA HIS A 197 26.48 -18.78 -16.47
C HIS A 197 25.83 -17.76 -15.51
N SER A 198 24.68 -18.10 -14.94
CA SER A 198 24.03 -17.22 -13.95
C SER A 198 24.77 -17.36 -12.62
N ASP A 199 25.03 -16.26 -11.90
CA ASP A 199 25.52 -16.29 -10.51
C ASP A 199 24.37 -16.56 -9.54
N MET A 200 23.18 -16.10 -9.90
CA MET A 200 21.97 -16.23 -9.10
C MET A 200 20.72 -16.32 -9.98
N MET A 201 19.81 -17.22 -9.62
CA MET A 201 18.47 -17.35 -10.22
C MET A 201 17.40 -17.06 -9.17
N ILE A 202 16.34 -16.35 -9.55
CA ILE A 202 15.17 -16.14 -8.69
C ILE A 202 13.99 -16.89 -9.27
N LEU A 203 13.43 -17.80 -8.48
CA LEU A 203 12.23 -18.54 -8.81
C LEU A 203 11.07 -18.01 -7.98
N THR A 204 9.88 -18.03 -8.57
CA THR A 204 8.64 -17.63 -7.89
C THR A 204 7.55 -18.67 -8.04
N LYS A 205 6.73 -18.79 -7.00
CA LYS A 205 5.48 -19.56 -7.03
C LYS A 205 4.33 -18.70 -6.50
N PRO A 206 3.22 -18.55 -7.25
CA PRO A 206 2.02 -17.91 -6.75
C PRO A 206 1.55 -18.52 -5.42
N ASN A 207 1.38 -17.71 -4.38
CA ASN A 207 0.55 -18.13 -3.25
C ASN A 207 -0.91 -17.87 -3.60
N TYR A 208 -1.62 -18.93 -3.95
CA TYR A 208 -3.08 -18.91 -3.96
C TYR A 208 -3.53 -19.07 -2.51
N LYS A 209 -3.80 -17.96 -1.83
CA LYS A 209 -4.62 -17.98 -0.60
C LYS A 209 -6.09 -17.97 -0.99
#